data_AF-A0A8J8GC37-F1
#
_entry.id   AF-A0A8J8GC37-F1
#
_cell.length_a   1.000
_cell.length_b   1.000
_cell.length_c   1.000
_cell.angle_alpha   90.00
_cell.angle_beta   90.00
_cell.angle_gamma   90.00
#
_symmetry.space_group_name_H-M   'P 1'
#
loop_
_entity.id
_entity.type
_entity.pdbx_description
1 polymer ?
#
loop_
_entity_poly.entity_id
_entity_poly.type
_entity_poly.pdbx_seq_one_letter_code
_entity_poly.pdbx_strand_id
1 'polypeptide(L)'
;MTTFNYDELLEAYKSLGKNRILATEHDAEATLKKTIMKELKDENSHPRVRTTPHVKFYLGTKRILNANLDPVVKIQLLQVYTSLMEQLLQEKQ
;
A
#
# COMPACT_ATOMS: atom_id res chain seq x y z
N MET A 1 -3.24 -21.85 -0.05
CA MET A 1 -2.41 -20.82 -0.72
C MET A 1 -3.36 -19.81 -1.31
N THR A 2 -3.37 -18.58 -0.82
CA THR A 2 -4.22 -17.52 -1.39
C THR A 2 -3.50 -17.00 -2.62
N THR A 3 -4.06 -17.21 -3.81
CA THR A 3 -3.51 -16.67 -5.05
C THR A 3 -3.82 -15.17 -5.10
N PHE A 4 -2.79 -14.33 -5.19
CA PHE A 4 -2.97 -12.88 -5.33
C PHE A 4 -3.14 -12.52 -6.81
N ASN A 5 -4.20 -11.78 -7.12
CA ASN A 5 -4.36 -11.15 -8.43
C ASN A 5 -3.87 -9.71 -8.37
N TYR A 6 -2.59 -9.49 -8.65
CA TYR A 6 -1.96 -8.18 -8.43
C TYR A 6 -2.47 -7.08 -9.35
N ASP A 7 -3.00 -7.41 -10.55
CA ASP A 7 -3.66 -6.43 -11.41
C ASP A 7 -4.92 -5.88 -10.74
N GLU A 8 -5.75 -6.76 -10.20
CA GLU A 8 -6.96 -6.37 -9.46
C GLU A 8 -6.62 -5.59 -8.19
N LEU A 9 -5.60 -6.02 -7.44
CA LEU A 9 -5.16 -5.30 -6.24
C LEU A 9 -4.62 -3.91 -6.57
N LEU A 10 -3.88 -3.77 -7.67
CA LEU A 10 -3.34 -2.49 -8.10
C LEU A 10 -4.46 -1.53 -8.50
N GLU A 11 -5.45 -2.00 -9.27
CA GLU A 11 -6.61 -1.17 -9.65
C GLU A 11 -7.47 -0.80 -8.44
N ALA A 12 -7.72 -1.76 -7.54
CA ALA A 12 -8.40 -1.50 -6.28
C ALA A 12 -7.65 -0.46 -5.43
N TYR A 13 -6.32 -0.58 -5.33
CA TYR A 13 -5.49 0.37 -4.60
C TYR A 13 -5.52 1.77 -5.22
N LYS A 14 -5.45 1.89 -6.55
CA LYS A 14 -5.57 3.16 -7.27
C LYS A 14 -6.89 3.86 -6.96
N SER A 15 -7.98 3.12 -6.76
CA SER A 15 -9.29 3.67 -6.42
C SER A 15 -9.34 4.33 -5.03
N LEU A 16 -8.41 4.01 -4.12
CA LEU A 16 -8.40 4.49 -2.74
C LEU A 16 -8.00 5.98 -2.60
N GLY A 17 -7.38 6.60 -3.60
CA GLY A 17 -6.87 7.96 -3.48
C GLY A 17 -6.65 8.70 -4.80
N LYS A 18 -6.19 9.95 -4.72
CA LYS A 18 -5.82 10.80 -5.88
C LYS A 18 -4.53 10.33 -6.60
N ASN A 19 -4.17 9.05 -6.54
CA ASN A 19 -2.99 8.48 -7.19
C ASN A 19 -3.26 8.33 -8.70
N ARG A 20 -3.48 9.44 -9.40
CA ARG A 20 -3.97 9.46 -10.78
C ARG A 20 -2.95 9.00 -11.82
N ILE A 21 -1.68 8.81 -11.47
CA ILE A 21 -0.67 8.40 -12.45
C ILE A 21 0.37 7.51 -11.75
N LEU A 22 0.02 6.24 -11.54
CA LEU A 22 1.04 5.21 -11.42
C LEU A 22 1.32 4.74 -12.85
N ALA A 23 2.49 5.10 -13.39
CA ALA A 23 2.97 4.49 -14.61
C ALA A 23 3.11 2.99 -14.31
N THR A 24 2.27 2.17 -14.95
CA THR A 24 2.33 0.72 -14.84
C THR A 24 3.63 0.27 -15.49
N GLU A 25 4.71 0.15 -14.70
CA GLU A 25 5.98 -0.40 -15.14
C GLU A 25 5.84 -1.92 -15.29
N HIS A 26 5.12 -2.42 -16.31
CA HIS A 26 5.00 -3.82 -16.75
C HIS A 26 4.67 -4.94 -15.71
N ASP A 27 4.73 -4.68 -14.40
CA ASP A 27 4.57 -5.60 -13.28
C ASP A 27 3.70 -4.94 -12.21
N ALA A 28 2.46 -5.42 -12.08
CA ALA A 28 1.49 -4.90 -11.13
C ALA A 28 1.88 -5.16 -9.66
N GLU A 29 2.53 -6.28 -9.37
CA GLU A 29 2.99 -6.63 -8.03
C GLU A 29 4.07 -5.65 -7.58
N ALA A 30 5.12 -5.49 -8.39
CA ALA A 30 6.20 -4.57 -8.07
C ALA A 30 5.68 -3.12 -7.98
N THR A 31 4.79 -2.71 -8.88
CA THR A 31 4.20 -1.37 -8.86
C THR A 31 3.41 -1.14 -7.57
N LEU A 32 2.55 -2.08 -7.19
CA LEU A 32 1.77 -1.99 -5.95
C LEU A 32 2.68 -1.92 -4.73
N LYS A 33 3.62 -2.86 -4.60
CA LYS A 33 4.53 -2.95 -3.46
C LYS A 33 5.41 -1.71 -3.32
N LYS A 34 6.01 -1.24 -4.42
CA LYS A 34 6.79 0.01 -4.44
C LYS A 34 5.94 1.19 -4.00
N THR A 35 4.71 1.30 -4.48
CA THR A 35 3.82 2.41 -4.15
C THR A 35 3.46 2.42 -2.66
N ILE A 36 3.06 1.27 -2.12
CA ILE A 36 2.74 1.14 -0.69
C ILE A 36 3.98 1.41 0.15
N MET A 37 5.15 0.91 -0.23
CA MET A 37 6.41 1.17 0.48
C MET A 37 6.74 2.67 0.56
N LYS A 38 6.58 3.41 -0.56
CA LYS A 38 6.75 4.87 -0.59
C LYS A 38 5.76 5.60 0.32
N GLU A 39 4.51 5.12 0.34
CA GLU A 39 3.48 5.66 1.24
C GLU A 39 3.84 5.42 2.71
N LEU A 40 4.28 4.20 3.06
CA LEU A 40 4.72 3.84 4.41
C LEU A 40 5.92 4.67 4.87
N LYS A 41 6.89 4.91 3.97
CA LYS A 41 8.05 5.77 4.24
C LYS A 41 7.73 7.27 4.23
N ASP A 42 6.49 7.63 3.86
CA ASP A 42 6.02 9.00 3.72
C ASP A 42 6.94 9.87 2.84
N GLU A 43 7.44 9.28 1.75
CA GLU A 43 8.46 9.89 0.90
C GLU A 43 7.93 11.13 0.15
N ASN A 44 6.64 11.13 -0.20
CA ASN A 44 6.00 12.20 -0.94
C ASN A 44 5.66 13.44 -0.08
N SER A 45 5.76 13.34 1.26
CA SER A 45 5.51 14.47 2.15
C SER A 45 6.78 15.29 2.38
N HIS A 46 6.60 16.62 2.47
CA HIS A 46 7.69 17.52 2.80
C HIS A 46 8.37 17.12 4.13
N PRO A 47 9.70 17.17 4.27
CA PRO A 47 10.41 16.66 5.45
C PRO A 47 9.86 17.16 6.80
N ARG A 48 9.37 18.41 6.84
CA ARG A 48 8.80 19.04 8.04
C ARG A 48 7.47 18.44 8.53
N VAL A 49 6.71 17.79 7.66
CA VAL A 49 5.41 17.17 8.00
C VAL A 49 5.43 15.65 7.87
N ARG A 50 6.63 15.08 7.66
CA ARG A 50 6.82 13.64 7.50
C ARG A 50 6.48 12.92 8.79
N THR A 51 5.74 11.82 8.66
CA THR A 51 5.26 10.98 9.76
C THR A 51 5.95 9.63 9.77
N THR A 52 5.80 8.88 10.87
CA THR A 52 6.43 7.57 11.01
C THR A 52 5.70 6.50 10.19
N PRO A 53 6.39 5.40 9.82
CA PRO A 53 5.76 4.29 9.13
C PRO A 53 4.54 3.70 9.86
N HIS A 54 4.54 3.69 11.19
CA HIS A 54 3.39 3.24 11.98
C HIS A 54 2.14 4.10 11.76
N VAL A 55 2.31 5.43 11.72
CA VAL A 55 1.21 6.36 11.44
C VAL A 55 0.68 6.15 10.03
N LYS A 56 1.56 5.98 9.04
CA LYS A 56 1.15 5.70 7.66
C LYS A 56 0.47 4.36 7.48
N PHE A 57 0.97 3.32 8.15
CA PHE A 57 0.34 2.02 8.18
C PHE A 57 -1.09 2.11 8.73
N TYR A 58 -1.29 2.78 9.86
CA TYR A 58 -2.63 3.01 10.42
C TYR A 58 -3.54 3.77 9.44
N LEU A 59 -3.05 4.84 8.82
CA LEU A 59 -3.85 5.63 7.88
C LEU A 59 -4.22 4.84 6.61
N GLY A 60 -3.27 4.08 6.04
CA GLY A 60 -3.49 3.27 4.84
C GLY A 60 -4.45 2.11 5.09
N THR A 61 -4.26 1.37 6.19
CA THR A 61 -5.17 0.26 6.57
C THR A 61 -6.57 0.75 6.89
N LYS A 62 -6.72 1.85 7.63
CA LYS A 62 -8.01 2.50 7.88
C LYS A 62 -8.71 2.91 6.57
N ARG A 63 -7.95 3.39 5.58
CA ARG A 63 -8.50 3.74 4.26
C ARG A 63 -9.04 2.51 3.53
N ILE A 64 -8.29 1.41 3.52
CA ILE A 64 -8.71 0.14 2.89
C ILE A 64 -9.99 -0.38 3.55
N LEU A 65 -10.03 -0.39 4.89
CA LEU A 65 -11.19 -0.88 5.64
C LEU A 65 -12.47 -0.11 5.30
N ASN A 66 -12.37 1.21 5.20
CA ASN A 66 -13.51 2.09 4.90
C ASN A 66 -13.86 2.20 3.42
N ALA A 67 -13.06 1.65 2.51
CA ALA A 67 -13.31 1.73 1.08
C ALA A 67 -14.49 0.84 0.66
N ASN A 68 -15.16 1.18 -0.45
CA ASN A 68 -16.14 0.30 -1.06
C ASN A 68 -15.44 -0.66 -2.04
N LEU A 69 -14.76 -1.66 -1.49
CA LEU A 69 -14.04 -2.71 -2.22
C LEU A 69 -14.55 -4.08 -1.79
N ASP A 70 -14.33 -5.08 -2.65
CA ASP A 70 -14.61 -6.47 -2.32
C ASP A 70 -13.88 -6.87 -1.01
N PRO A 71 -14.54 -7.59 -0.07
CA PRO A 71 -13.93 -7.99 1.19
C PRO A 71 -12.64 -8.79 1.04
N VAL A 72 -12.54 -9.67 0.03
CA VAL A 72 -11.34 -10.46 -0.25
C VAL A 72 -10.20 -9.56 -0.71
N VAL A 73 -10.49 -8.62 -1.62
CA VAL A 73 -9.52 -7.61 -2.08
C VAL A 73 -9.01 -6.75 -0.93
N LYS A 74 -9.89 -6.35 0.00
CA LYS A 74 -9.47 -5.62 1.22
C LYS A 74 -8.48 -6.43 2.04
N ILE A 75 -8.81 -7.70 2.33
CA ILE A 75 -7.96 -8.59 3.12
C ILE A 75 -6.60 -8.75 2.44
N GLN A 76 -6.57 -8.95 1.14
CA GLN A 76 -5.34 -9.10 0.37
C GLN A 76 -4.49 -7.82 0.39
N LEU A 77 -5.08 -6.63 0.23
CA LEU A 77 -4.36 -5.36 0.37
C LEU A 77 -3.77 -5.18 1.78
N LEU A 78 -4.53 -5.55 2.83
CA LEU A 78 -4.04 -5.50 4.20
C LEU A 78 -2.87 -6.47 4.45
N GLN A 79 -2.89 -7.66 3.82
CA GLN A 79 -1.77 -8.61 3.87
C GLN A 79 -0.51 -8.03 3.23
N VAL A 80 -0.64 -7.38 2.07
CA VAL A 80 0.49 -6.69 1.41
C VAL A 80 1.03 -5.57 2.30
N TYR A 81 0.17 -4.72 2.88
CA TYR A 81 0.58 -3.68 3.82
C TYR A 81 1.33 -4.23 5.02
N THR A 82 0.84 -5.32 5.60
CA THR A 82 1.42 -5.94 6.79
C THR A 82 2.81 -6.49 6.48
N SER A 83 2.95 -7.24 5.38
CA SER A 83 4.23 -7.80 4.94
C SER A 83 5.28 -6.71 4.67
N LEU A 84 4.90 -5.61 4.01
CA LEU A 84 5.84 -4.50 3.74
C LEU A 84 6.22 -3.73 5.01
N MET A 85 5.28 -3.61 5.96
CA MET A 85 5.57 -3.00 7.26
C MET A 85 6.53 -3.86 8.07
N GLU A 86 6.36 -5.19 8.08
CA GLU A 86 7.29 -6.12 8.72
C GLU A 86 8.69 -6.03 8.12
N GLN A 87 8.78 -5.98 6.79
CA GLN A 87 10.06 -5.78 6.09
C GLN A 87 10.74 -4.47 6.55
N LEU A 88 9.99 -3.36 6.62
CA LEU A 88 10.51 -2.08 7.11
C LEU A 88 11.02 -2.13 8.55
N LEU A 89 10.42 -2.96 9.40
CA LEU A 89 10.84 -3.12 10.78
C LEU A 89 12.09 -3.98 10.89
N GLN A 90 12.24 -4.99 10.05
CA GLN A 90 13.44 -5.83 9.97
C GLN A 90 14.64 -5.06 9.41
N GLU A 91 14.45 -4.18 8.42
CA GLU A 91 15.52 -3.34 7.86
C GLU A 91 16.12 -2.33 8.86
N LYS A 92 15.44 -2.07 9.98
CA LYS A 92 15.88 -1.12 11.02
C LYS A 92 16.56 -1.79 12.23
N GLN A 93 16.62 -3.12 12.26
CA GLN A 93 17.34 -3.90 13.27
C GLN A 93 18.77 -4.18 12.81
#